data_AF-A0A961EM92-F1
#
_entry.id   AF-A0A961EM92-F1
#
_cell.length_a   1.000
_cell.length_b   1.000
_cell.length_c   1.000
_cell.angle_alpha   90.00
_cell.angle_beta   90.00
_cell.angle_gamma   90.00
#
_symmetry.space_group_name_H-M   'P 1'
#
loop_
_entity.id
_entity.type
_entity.pdbx_description
1 polymer ?
#
loop_
_entity_poly.entity_id
_entity_poly.type
_entity_poly.pdbx_seq_one_letter_code
_entity_poly.pdbx_strand_id
1 'polypeptide(L)'
;MRFRSPAVDGVTVFAVVGVNTVSFGLRVSAGARKGLLGFAVQRRSAGGRWRYVEGFKVFRSLTPDPEPGATHSTRRHPIQSLVWDDFTLRENGSYDYRFIPFRGTPAEPRYGTPVEITVRSEPLWGERHTIVFNRGVASSQAYQ
;
A
#
# COMPACT_ATOMS: atom_id res chain seq x y z
N MET A 1 -6.76 -6.51 13.73
CA MET A 1 -6.89 -5.15 14.33
C MET A 1 -7.34 -4.08 13.31
N ARG A 2 -8.02 -2.99 13.72
CA ARG A 2 -8.48 -1.88 12.85
C ARG A 2 -7.77 -0.56 13.16
N PHE A 3 -7.27 0.15 12.15
CA PHE A 3 -6.50 1.40 12.29
C PHE A 3 -7.09 2.50 11.39
N ARG A 4 -6.84 3.76 11.73
CA ARG A 4 -7.29 4.93 10.98
C ARG A 4 -6.27 6.06 11.10
N SER A 5 -5.94 6.70 9.98
CA SER A 5 -5.12 7.91 9.96
C SER A 5 -5.93 9.17 10.31
N PRO A 6 -5.26 10.26 10.72
CA PRO A 6 -5.82 11.61 10.59
C PRO A 6 -6.24 11.89 9.13
N ALA A 7 -7.16 12.84 8.95
CA ALA A 7 -7.48 13.33 7.62
C ALA A 7 -6.42 14.35 7.18
N VAL A 8 -5.91 14.21 5.96
CA VAL A 8 -4.94 15.14 5.36
C VAL A 8 -5.43 15.47 3.97
N ASP A 9 -5.66 16.75 3.68
CA ASP A 9 -6.13 17.25 2.38
C ASP A 9 -7.32 16.47 1.78
N GLY A 10 -8.27 16.09 2.64
CA GLY A 10 -9.47 15.34 2.24
C GLY A 10 -9.25 13.83 2.01
N VAL A 11 -8.10 13.28 2.38
CA VAL A 11 -7.79 11.85 2.34
C VAL A 11 -7.73 11.28 3.77
N THR A 12 -8.33 10.12 3.99
CA THR A 12 -8.21 9.33 5.23
C THR A 12 -7.90 7.88 4.85
N VAL A 13 -6.90 7.28 5.50
CA VAL A 13 -6.54 5.88 5.32
C VAL A 13 -7.09 5.06 6.48
N PHE A 14 -7.68 3.91 6.16
CA PHE A 14 -8.12 2.89 7.09
C PHE A 14 -7.31 1.63 6.83
N ALA A 15 -7.04 0.85 7.88
CA ALA A 15 -6.36 -0.42 7.72
C ALA A 15 -7.01 -1.52 8.59
N VAL A 16 -7.05 -2.74 8.07
CA VAL A 16 -7.35 -3.96 8.81
C VAL A 16 -6.13 -4.86 8.69
N VAL A 17 -5.57 -5.26 9.82
CA VAL A 17 -4.29 -5.97 9.88
C VAL A 17 -4.49 -7.34 10.50
N GLY A 18 -3.92 -8.37 9.87
CA GLY A 18 -3.76 -9.72 10.39
C GLY A 18 -2.30 -10.03 10.73
N VAL A 19 -1.89 -11.29 10.60
CA VAL A 19 -0.53 -11.74 10.97
C VAL A 19 0.53 -11.31 9.95
N ASN A 20 0.29 -11.55 8.66
CA ASN A 20 1.23 -11.21 7.59
C ASN A 20 0.62 -10.33 6.50
N THR A 21 -0.60 -9.86 6.73
CA THR A 21 -1.37 -9.10 5.75
C THR A 21 -1.89 -7.84 6.40
N VAL A 22 -1.93 -6.75 5.64
CA VAL A 22 -2.76 -5.58 5.93
C VAL A 22 -3.56 -5.21 4.70
N SER A 23 -4.84 -4.93 4.91
CA SER A 23 -5.75 -4.38 3.91
C SER A 23 -6.04 -2.93 4.20
N PHE A 24 -5.86 -2.08 3.20
CA PHE A 24 -6.10 -0.65 3.29
C PHE A 24 -7.36 -0.25 2.52
N GLY A 25 -8.11 0.68 3.10
CA GLY A 25 -9.20 1.41 2.43
C GLY A 25 -8.96 2.90 2.53
N LEU A 26 -9.13 3.63 1.43
CA LEU A 26 -8.89 5.06 1.35
C LEU A 26 -10.21 5.79 1.10
N ARG A 27 -10.56 6.69 2.02
CA ARG A 27 -11.64 7.64 1.81
C ARG A 27 -11.04 8.93 1.27
N VAL A 28 -11.50 9.33 0.08
CA VAL A 28 -11.10 10.59 -0.58
C VAL A 28 -12.35 11.46 -0.76
N SER A 29 -12.30 12.70 -0.29
CA SER A 29 -13.37 13.68 -0.46
C SER A 29 -13.61 14.01 -1.93
N ALA A 30 -14.79 14.52 -2.28
CA ALA A 30 -15.11 14.87 -3.67
C ALA A 30 -14.08 15.86 -4.27
N GLY A 31 -13.69 16.89 -3.52
CA GLY A 31 -12.66 17.84 -3.95
C GLY A 31 -11.29 17.20 -4.16
N ALA A 32 -10.87 16.31 -3.25
CA ALA A 32 -9.59 15.62 -3.35
C ALA A 32 -9.54 14.57 -4.47
N ARG A 33 -10.68 14.09 -4.99
CA ARG A 33 -10.70 13.15 -6.13
C ARG A 33 -10.33 13.82 -7.46
N LYS A 34 -10.55 15.12 -7.60
CA LYS A 34 -10.32 15.82 -8.88
C LYS A 34 -8.86 15.70 -9.31
N GLY A 35 -8.62 15.06 -10.45
CA GLY A 35 -7.27 14.84 -11.00
C GLY A 35 -6.38 13.91 -10.16
N LEU A 36 -6.96 13.07 -9.29
CA LEU A 36 -6.22 12.02 -8.58
C LEU A 36 -6.01 10.84 -9.53
N LEU A 37 -4.75 10.50 -9.81
CA LEU A 37 -4.40 9.31 -10.59
C LEU A 37 -4.22 8.07 -9.71
N GLY A 38 -3.90 8.25 -8.43
CA GLY A 38 -3.71 7.17 -7.48
C GLY A 38 -2.84 7.60 -6.31
N PHE A 39 -2.19 6.63 -5.67
CA PHE A 39 -1.27 6.86 -4.56
C PHE A 39 0.07 6.20 -4.81
N ALA A 40 1.15 6.99 -4.74
CA ALA A 40 2.47 6.41 -4.51
C ALA A 40 2.53 5.98 -3.03
N VAL A 41 3.02 4.77 -2.76
CA VAL A 41 3.01 4.23 -1.40
C VAL A 41 4.43 3.99 -0.95
N GLN A 42 4.80 4.57 0.19
CA GLN A 42 6.04 4.20 0.87
C GLN A 42 5.73 3.36 2.11
N ARG A 43 6.65 2.46 2.43
CA ARG A 43 6.63 1.63 3.63
C ARG A 43 7.98 1.69 4.32
N ARG A 44 7.98 1.59 5.64
CA ARG A 44 9.15 1.18 6.44
C ARG A 44 8.71 0.27 7.58
N SER A 45 9.60 -0.63 7.99
CA SER A 45 9.52 -1.27 9.31
C SER A 45 9.99 -0.31 10.40
N ALA A 46 9.71 -0.63 11.66
CA ALA A 46 10.25 0.11 12.80
C ALA A 46 11.78 0.32 12.68
N GLY A 47 12.23 1.58 12.79
CA GLY A 47 13.64 1.97 12.63
C GLY A 47 14.21 1.86 11.21
N GLY A 48 13.42 1.40 10.24
CA GLY A 48 13.84 1.22 8.85
C GLY A 48 13.80 2.51 8.02
N ARG A 49 14.37 2.44 6.82
CA ARG A 49 14.27 3.51 5.82
C ARG A 49 12.98 3.40 5.03
N TRP A 50 12.40 4.55 4.67
CA TRP A 50 11.27 4.62 3.74
C TRP A 50 11.67 4.10 2.37
N ARG A 51 10.86 3.19 1.82
CA ARG A 51 10.99 2.68 0.45
C ARG A 51 9.64 2.74 -0.23
N TYR A 52 9.63 3.12 -1.51
CA TYR A 52 8.42 2.95 -2.31
C TYR A 52 8.13 1.46 -2.47
N VAL A 53 6.86 1.09 -2.36
CA VAL A 53 6.44 -0.28 -2.66
C VAL A 53 6.38 -0.47 -4.17
N GLU A 54 6.54 -1.70 -4.60
CA GLU A 54 6.50 -2.11 -6.00
C GLU A 54 5.16 -2.78 -6.32
N GLY A 55 4.73 -2.75 -7.58
CA GLY A 55 3.53 -3.42 -8.05
C GLY A 55 3.59 -3.69 -9.56
N PHE A 56 2.57 -4.38 -10.10
CA PHE A 56 2.61 -4.84 -11.49
C PHE A 56 1.95 -3.90 -12.50
N LYS A 57 1.06 -3.02 -12.02
CA LYS A 57 0.31 -2.12 -12.91
C LYS A 57 1.20 -0.97 -13.33
N VAL A 58 1.25 -0.69 -14.63
CA VAL A 58 1.98 0.43 -15.21
C VAL A 58 1.06 1.41 -15.92
N PHE A 59 1.57 2.61 -16.17
CA PHE A 59 0.99 3.50 -17.16
C PHE A 59 1.61 3.15 -18.50
N ARG A 60 0.79 2.80 -19.49
CA ARG A 60 1.27 2.41 -20.82
C ARG A 60 2.13 3.50 -21.48
N SER A 61 1.86 4.77 -21.21
CA SER A 61 2.64 5.89 -21.73
C SER A 61 4.08 5.95 -21.20
N LEU A 62 4.37 5.30 -20.07
CA LEU A 62 5.71 5.22 -19.49
C LEU A 62 6.37 3.86 -19.76
N THR A 63 5.56 2.80 -19.78
CA THR A 63 5.99 1.42 -20.02
C THR A 63 5.02 0.77 -21.00
N PRO A 64 5.25 0.92 -22.32
CA PRO A 64 4.30 0.45 -23.34
C PRO A 64 4.09 -1.06 -23.36
N ASP A 65 5.18 -1.81 -23.20
CA ASP A 65 5.24 -3.27 -23.19
C ASP A 65 5.99 -3.75 -21.94
N PRO A 66 5.31 -3.86 -20.77
CA PRO A 66 5.95 -4.36 -19.55
C PRO A 66 6.26 -5.85 -19.65
N GLU A 67 7.48 -6.24 -19.27
CA GLU A 67 7.89 -7.63 -19.16
C GLU A 67 6.94 -8.41 -18.21
N PRO A 68 6.46 -9.61 -18.60
CA PRO A 68 5.64 -10.43 -17.73
C PRO A 68 6.30 -10.71 -16.38
N GLY A 69 5.58 -10.41 -15.29
CA GLY A 69 6.07 -10.59 -13.92
C GLY A 69 6.98 -9.48 -13.41
N ALA A 70 7.36 -8.49 -14.23
CA ALA A 70 8.12 -7.35 -13.76
C ALA A 70 7.31 -6.51 -12.75
N THR A 71 7.99 -6.07 -11.71
CA THR A 71 7.44 -5.12 -10.74
C THR A 71 7.98 -3.73 -11.02
N HIS A 72 7.14 -2.73 -10.76
CA HIS A 72 7.44 -1.34 -10.99
C HIS A 72 7.07 -0.48 -9.79
N SER A 73 7.89 0.55 -9.56
CA SER A 73 7.77 1.35 -8.37
C SER A 73 6.50 2.19 -8.37
N THR A 74 5.79 2.19 -7.24
CA THR A 74 4.61 3.06 -7.06
C THR A 74 4.95 4.54 -7.11
N ARG A 75 6.24 4.90 -6.99
CA ARG A 75 6.72 6.25 -7.29
C ARG A 75 6.39 6.70 -8.71
N ARG A 76 6.44 5.80 -9.71
CA ARG A 76 6.11 6.14 -11.12
C ARG A 76 4.77 5.57 -11.56
N HIS A 77 4.36 4.47 -10.95
CA HIS A 77 3.13 3.75 -11.28
C HIS A 77 2.27 3.59 -10.02
N PRO A 78 1.56 4.64 -9.61
CA PRO A 78 0.84 4.68 -8.34
C PRO A 78 -0.21 3.58 -8.27
N ILE A 79 -0.63 3.23 -7.06
CA ILE A 79 -1.79 2.39 -6.85
C ILE A 79 -3.04 3.14 -7.33
N GLN A 80 -3.62 2.67 -8.44
CA GLN A 80 -4.80 3.25 -9.10
C GLN A 80 -6.10 2.65 -8.52
N SER A 81 -6.21 2.61 -7.19
CA SER A 81 -7.34 2.04 -6.46
C SER A 81 -7.50 2.75 -5.12
N LEU A 82 -8.71 2.73 -4.56
CA LEU A 82 -9.00 3.17 -3.19
C LEU A 82 -8.90 2.04 -2.17
N VAL A 83 -8.52 0.84 -2.62
CA VAL A 83 -8.20 -0.31 -1.78
C VAL A 83 -6.87 -0.92 -2.23
N TRP A 84 -6.08 -1.40 -1.27
CA TRP A 84 -4.78 -2.01 -1.53
C TRP A 84 -4.38 -2.93 -0.37
N ASP A 85 -3.74 -4.05 -0.69
CA ASP A 85 -3.29 -5.02 0.31
C ASP A 85 -1.77 -5.19 0.25
N ASP A 86 -1.13 -5.31 1.41
CA ASP A 86 0.26 -5.75 1.55
C ASP A 86 0.27 -7.12 2.24
N PHE A 87 0.80 -8.14 1.56
CA PHE A 87 0.86 -9.53 2.02
C PHE A 87 2.23 -9.94 2.56
N THR A 88 3.12 -8.98 2.79
CA THR A 88 4.55 -9.22 3.09
C THR A 88 4.95 -8.84 4.51
N LEU A 89 3.98 -8.63 5.39
CA LEU A 89 4.25 -8.28 6.78
C LEU A 89 4.79 -9.52 7.51
N ARG A 90 5.65 -9.27 8.50
CA ARG A 90 6.04 -10.27 9.51
C ARG A 90 5.06 -10.18 10.68
N GLU A 91 4.83 -11.30 11.33
CA GLU A 91 4.08 -11.41 12.57
C GLU A 91 4.66 -10.51 13.66
N ASN A 92 3.79 -9.95 14.51
CA ASN A 92 4.17 -9.03 15.60
C ASN A 92 5.08 -7.84 15.17
N GLY A 93 5.01 -7.44 13.91
CA GLY A 93 5.80 -6.35 13.33
C GLY A 93 5.06 -5.01 13.42
N SER A 94 5.84 -3.93 13.52
CA SER A 94 5.34 -2.56 13.42
C SER A 94 5.81 -1.92 12.11
N TYR A 95 4.89 -1.28 11.41
CA TYR A 95 5.11 -0.72 10.07
C TYR A 95 4.47 0.66 9.95
N ASP A 96 5.18 1.56 9.29
CA ASP A 96 4.63 2.86 8.88
C ASP A 96 4.40 2.85 7.36
N TYR A 97 3.28 3.41 6.94
CA TYR A 97 2.92 3.61 5.55
C TYR A 97 2.68 5.10 5.27
N ARG A 98 3.06 5.54 4.07
CA ARG A 98 2.73 6.84 3.50
C ARG A 98 1.95 6.64 2.23
N PHE A 99 0.72 7.11 2.18
CA PHE A 99 -0.08 7.21 0.97
C PHE A 99 0.05 8.63 0.41
N ILE A 100 0.76 8.76 -0.70
CA ILE A 100 1.13 10.05 -1.30
C ILE A 100 0.23 10.26 -2.53
N PRO A 101 -0.71 11.23 -2.50
CA PRO A 101 -1.57 11.50 -3.65
C PRO A 101 -0.76 11.78 -4.91
N PHE A 102 -1.06 11.09 -5.99
CA PHE A 102 -0.39 11.23 -7.29
C PHE A 102 -1.32 11.95 -8.27
N ARG A 103 -0.89 13.08 -8.83
CA ARG A 103 -1.66 13.93 -9.76
C ARG A 103 -0.81 14.38 -10.94
N GLY A 104 -1.40 15.17 -11.84
CA GLY A 104 -0.72 15.67 -13.03
C GLY A 104 -0.83 14.65 -14.16
N THR A 105 0.29 14.36 -14.83
CA THR A 105 0.38 13.28 -15.80
C THR A 105 1.36 12.21 -15.30
N PRO A 106 1.33 10.99 -15.86
CA PRO A 106 2.34 9.98 -15.55
C PRO A 106 3.78 10.47 -15.77
N ALA A 107 4.04 11.26 -16.82
CA ALA A 107 5.36 11.77 -17.16
C ALA A 107 5.80 12.95 -16.27
N GLU A 108 4.85 13.75 -15.80
CA GLU A 108 5.09 14.92 -14.94
C GLU A 108 4.24 14.82 -13.67
N PRO A 109 4.62 13.93 -12.74
CA PRO A 109 3.83 13.68 -11.55
C PRO A 109 3.94 14.84 -10.55
N ARG A 110 2.79 15.21 -9.99
CA ARG A 110 2.70 16.13 -8.85
C ARG A 110 2.25 15.34 -7.62
N TYR A 111 3.13 15.24 -6.63
CA TYR A 111 2.84 14.55 -5.37
C TYR A 111 2.18 15.51 -4.38
N GLY A 112 1.10 15.05 -3.74
CA GLY A 112 0.45 15.76 -2.64
C GLY A 112 1.07 15.45 -1.28
N THR A 113 0.51 16.04 -0.23
CA THR A 113 0.89 15.78 1.16
C THR A 113 0.68 14.29 1.50
N PRO A 114 1.70 13.59 2.02
CA PRO A 114 1.56 12.19 2.44
C PRO A 114 0.56 12.03 3.59
N VAL A 115 -0.29 11.00 3.51
CA VAL A 115 -1.10 10.54 4.63
C VAL A 115 -0.39 9.37 5.29
N GLU A 116 -0.01 9.54 6.57
CA GLU A 116 0.70 8.53 7.33
C GLU A 116 -0.24 7.66 8.17
N ILE A 117 0.06 6.37 8.24
CA ILE A 117 -0.59 5.43 9.16
C ILE A 117 0.43 4.42 9.68
N THR A 118 0.45 4.24 11.00
CA THR A 118 1.22 3.19 11.67
C THR A 118 0.30 2.03 11.98
N VAL A 119 0.76 0.81 11.68
CA VAL A 119 0.03 -0.43 11.91
C VAL A 119 0.90 -1.46 12.62
N ARG A 120 0.26 -2.36 13.36
CA ARG A 120 0.92 -3.49 14.01
C ARG A 120 0.25 -4.79 13.58
N SER A 121 1.04 -5.74 13.08
CA SER A 121 0.56 -7.07 12.76
C SER A 121 0.38 -7.93 13.99
N GLU A 122 -0.54 -8.89 13.88
CA GLU A 122 -0.85 -9.82 14.96
C GLU A 122 0.29 -10.82 15.15
N PRO A 123 0.58 -11.24 16.39
CA PRO A 123 1.49 -12.35 16.63
C PRO A 123 0.85 -13.68 16.22
N LEU A 124 1.68 -14.71 16.06
CA LEU A 124 1.22 -16.11 16.07
C LEU A 124 1.08 -16.57 17.53
N TRP A 125 0.06 -17.37 17.81
CA TRP A 125 -0.28 -17.77 19.18
C TRP A 125 -0.02 -19.25 19.48
N GLY A 126 0.01 -20.12 18.47
CA GLY A 126 0.22 -21.55 18.66
C GLY A 126 1.70 -21.93 18.75
N GLU A 127 2.04 -22.81 19.69
CA GLU A 127 3.42 -23.22 19.97
C GLU A 127 4.06 -24.04 18.84
N ARG A 128 3.25 -24.85 18.13
CA ARG A 128 3.71 -25.70 17.01
C ARG A 128 3.03 -25.39 15.68
N HIS A 129 1.72 -25.13 15.72
CA HIS A 129 0.92 -24.79 14.54
C HIS A 129 -0.07 -23.68 14.88
N THR A 130 -0.31 -22.77 13.93
CA THR A 130 -1.36 -21.74 14.00
C THR A 130 -2.08 -21.72 12.67
N ILE A 131 -3.42 -21.71 12.70
CA ILE A 131 -4.25 -21.60 11.49
C ILE A 131 -4.66 -20.14 11.33
N VAL A 132 -4.38 -19.56 10.16
CA VAL A 132 -4.73 -18.17 9.84
C VAL A 132 -5.59 -18.12 8.59
N PHE A 133 -6.74 -17.43 8.68
CA PHE A 133 -7.69 -17.28 7.56
C PHE A 133 -7.58 -15.85 7.01
N ASN A 134 -6.51 -15.52 6.28
CA ASN A 134 -6.42 -14.22 5.60
C ASN A 134 -5.38 -14.12 4.47
N ARG A 135 -5.01 -15.24 3.84
CA ARG A 135 -4.14 -15.24 2.65
C ARG A 135 -4.95 -15.69 1.44
N GLY A 136 -5.64 -14.74 0.81
CA GLY A 136 -6.23 -14.96 -0.52
C GLY A 136 -5.15 -15.35 -1.54
N VAL A 137 -5.56 -15.93 -2.68
CA VAL A 137 -4.64 -16.49 -3.69
C VAL A 137 -3.62 -15.46 -4.22
N ALA A 138 -3.96 -14.17 -4.21
CA ALA A 138 -3.06 -13.08 -4.61
C ALA A 138 -1.77 -13.02 -3.78
N SER A 139 -1.77 -13.56 -2.56
CA SER A 139 -0.58 -13.62 -1.70
C SER A 139 0.47 -14.66 -2.15
N SER A 140 0.10 -15.62 -3.02
CA SER A 140 1.02 -16.68 -3.49
C SER A 140 2.27 -16.13 -4.19
N GLN A 141 2.17 -14.96 -4.82
CA GLN A 141 3.29 -14.29 -5.47
C GLN A 141 4.39 -13.81 -4.51
N ALA A 142 4.10 -13.67 -3.21
CA ALA A 142 5.09 -13.27 -2.21
C ALA A 142 6.02 -14.42 -1.77
N TYR A 143 5.82 -15.64 -2.29
CA TYR A 143 6.51 -16.86 -1.88
C TYR A 143 7.34 -17.52 -2.98
N GLN A 144 7.47 -16.87 -4.14
CA GLN A 144 8.41 -17.30 -5.18
C GLN A 144 9.85 -16.95 -4.82
#